data_AF-A0A957RJ83-F1
#
_entry.id   AF-A0A957RJ83-F1
#
_cell.length_a   1.000
_cell.length_b   1.000
_cell.length_c   1.000
_cell.angle_alpha   90.00
_cell.angle_beta   90.00
_cell.angle_gamma   90.00
#
_symmetry.space_group_name_H-M   'P 1'
#
loop_
_entity.id
_entity.type
_entity.pdbx_description
1 polymer ?
#
loop_
_entity_poly.entity_id
_entity_poly.type
_entity_poly.pdbx_seq_one_letter_code
_entity_poly.pdbx_strand_id
1 'polypeptide(L)'
;VPRVAAIEYPCGRTFGQPGDAAGQMAVLRATLDALAAIDAPGAVVNLPFEWPESPKEVRSQSIETPPIGSYLQRNPWDLPRLVYRKVPQPS
;
A
#
# COMPACT_ATOMS: atom_id res chain seq x y z
N VAL A 1 20.13 6.04 -11.69
CA VAL A 1 18.77 6.39 -11.21
C VAL A 1 17.76 5.47 -11.89
N PRO A 2 16.86 4.81 -11.14
CA PRO A 2 15.86 3.90 -11.71
C PRO A 2 14.75 4.65 -12.46
N ARG A 3 14.11 3.98 -13.42
CA ARG A 3 12.86 4.42 -14.06
C ARG A 3 11.68 3.81 -13.30
N VAL A 4 10.56 4.51 -13.20
CA VAL A 4 9.39 4.07 -12.42
C VAL A 4 8.12 4.14 -13.26
N ALA A 5 7.36 3.06 -13.29
CA ALA A 5 5.96 3.04 -13.69
C ALA A 5 5.12 2.83 -12.43
N ALA A 6 4.29 3.82 -12.08
CA ALA A 6 3.52 3.85 -10.84
C ALA A 6 2.03 3.65 -11.10
N ILE A 7 1.34 3.04 -10.14
CA ILE A 7 -0.12 2.90 -10.09
C ILE A 7 -0.64 3.42 -8.75
N GLU A 8 -1.88 3.89 -8.72
CA GLU A 8 -2.49 4.47 -7.51
C GLU A 8 -3.14 3.41 -6.61
N TYR A 9 -2.42 2.31 -6.38
CA TYR A 9 -2.94 1.17 -5.61
C TYR A 9 -2.34 1.17 -4.20
N PRO A 10 -3.05 0.62 -3.19
CA PRO A 10 -2.51 0.47 -1.84
C PRO A 10 -1.20 -0.31 -1.81
N CYS A 11 -0.33 0.01 -0.84
CA CYS A 11 0.93 -0.71 -0.62
C CYS A 11 0.72 -2.23 -0.62
N GLY A 12 1.58 -2.95 -1.34
CA GLY A 12 1.50 -4.40 -1.52
C GLY A 12 0.65 -4.86 -2.70
N ARG A 13 -0.01 -3.94 -3.44
CA ARG A 13 -0.84 -4.25 -4.62
C ARG A 13 -0.28 -3.64 -5.91
N THR A 14 1.04 -3.70 -6.09
CA THR A 14 1.77 -3.11 -7.22
C THR A 14 1.39 -3.68 -8.59
N PHE A 15 0.76 -4.85 -8.62
CA PHE A 15 0.25 -5.48 -9.85
C PHE A 15 -1.27 -5.44 -9.98
N GLY A 16 -2.00 -4.97 -8.98
CA GLY A 16 -3.46 -4.98 -9.03
C GLY A 16 -4.14 -5.69 -7.86
N GLN A 17 -5.43 -5.94 -8.02
CA GLN A 17 -6.23 -6.70 -7.05
C GLN A 17 -5.85 -8.19 -7.10
N PRO A 18 -5.59 -8.86 -5.97
CA PRO A 18 -5.41 -10.31 -5.93
C PRO A 18 -6.65 -11.04 -6.48
N GLY A 19 -6.42 -12.02 -7.36
CA GLY A 19 -7.49 -12.77 -8.03
C GLY A 19 -8.02 -12.12 -9.31
N ASP A 20 -7.73 -10.84 -9.58
CA ASP A 20 -8.06 -10.18 -10.84
C ASP A 20 -6.95 -10.37 -11.87
N ALA A 21 -6.91 -11.54 -12.51
CA ALA A 21 -5.89 -11.85 -13.51
C ALA A 21 -5.91 -10.90 -14.72
N ALA A 22 -7.11 -10.40 -15.10
CA ALA A 22 -7.25 -9.50 -16.24
C ALA A 22 -6.67 -8.12 -15.93
N GLY A 23 -7.00 -7.54 -14.77
CA GLY A 23 -6.42 -6.28 -14.30
C GLY A 23 -4.90 -6.39 -14.11
N GLN A 24 -4.43 -7.50 -13.54
CA GLN A 24 -2.99 -7.74 -13.36
C GLN A 24 -2.23 -7.78 -14.69
N MET A 25 -2.81 -8.43 -15.71
CA MET A 25 -2.21 -8.47 -17.04
C MET A 25 -2.23 -7.09 -17.71
N ALA A 26 -3.28 -6.30 -17.49
CA ALA A 26 -3.35 -4.93 -18.00
C ALA A 26 -2.24 -4.04 -17.41
N VAL A 27 -2.03 -4.12 -16.08
CA VAL A 27 -0.93 -3.40 -15.38
C VAL A 27 0.43 -3.84 -15.91
N LEU A 28 0.65 -5.15 -16.10
CA LEU A 28 1.90 -5.68 -16.65
C LEU A 28 2.19 -5.10 -18.03
N ARG A 29 1.21 -5.15 -18.94
CA ARG A 29 1.39 -4.67 -20.31
C ARG A 29 1.69 -3.18 -20.35
N ALA A 30 0.93 -2.36 -19.63
CA ALA A 30 1.16 -0.92 -19.54
C ALA A 30 2.55 -0.59 -18.95
N THR A 31 3.03 -1.41 -18.00
CA THR A 31 4.39 -1.27 -17.45
C THR A 31 5.46 -1.57 -18.51
N LEU A 32 5.27 -2.60 -19.33
CA LEU A 32 6.19 -2.92 -20.42
C LEU A 32 6.18 -1.85 -21.53
N ASP A 33 5.02 -1.30 -21.83
CA ASP A 33 4.88 -0.19 -22.77
C ASP A 33 5.60 1.07 -22.23
N ALA A 34 5.45 1.38 -20.94
CA ALA A 34 6.18 2.47 -20.29
C ALA A 34 7.70 2.21 -20.27
N LEU A 35 8.14 0.96 -20.08
CA LEU A 35 9.55 0.60 -20.13
C LEU A 35 10.17 0.92 -21.49
N ALA A 36 9.42 0.69 -22.57
CA ALA A 36 9.84 1.01 -23.93
C ALA A 36 9.79 2.51 -24.23
N ALA A 37 8.85 3.25 -23.63
CA ALA A 37 8.63 4.68 -23.89
C ALA A 37 9.48 5.64 -23.04
N ILE A 38 9.98 5.21 -21.87
CA ILE A 38 10.76 6.08 -20.99
C ILE A 38 12.23 6.12 -21.44
N ASP A 39 12.61 7.21 -22.11
CA ASP A 39 13.97 7.39 -22.65
C ASP A 39 14.96 8.03 -21.66
N ALA A 40 14.48 8.58 -20.54
CA ALA A 40 15.30 9.30 -19.57
C ALA A 40 15.49 8.51 -18.26
N PRO A 41 16.73 8.42 -17.72
CA PRO A 41 16.96 7.90 -16.38
C PRO A 41 16.24 8.73 -15.30
N GLY A 42 15.67 8.08 -14.29
CA GLY A 42 14.99 8.78 -13.19
C GLY A 42 13.54 9.21 -13.48
N ALA A 43 13.05 9.01 -14.71
CA ALA A 43 11.69 9.39 -15.05
C ALA A 43 10.64 8.47 -14.38
N VAL A 44 9.51 9.08 -14.04
CA VAL A 44 8.36 8.45 -13.39
C VAL A 44 7.13 8.67 -14.27
N VAL A 45 6.43 7.60 -14.60
CA VAL A 45 5.16 7.64 -15.34
C VAL A 45 4.07 7.07 -14.45
N ASN A 46 2.97 7.81 -14.28
CA ASN A 46 1.76 7.30 -13.62
C ASN A 46 0.88 6.61 -14.67
N LEU A 47 0.65 5.32 -14.48
CA LEU A 47 -0.23 4.52 -15.33
C LEU A 47 -1.69 4.76 -14.95
N PRO A 48 -2.64 4.64 -15.89
CA PRO A 48 -4.05 5.01 -15.70
C PRO A 48 -4.85 3.91 -14.98
N PHE A 49 -4.35 3.42 -13.84
CA PHE A 49 -5.04 2.44 -13.01
C PHE A 49 -5.40 3.06 -11.66
N GLU A 50 -6.69 3.16 -11.41
CA GLU A 50 -7.26 3.64 -10.15
C GLU A 50 -7.75 2.47 -9.31
N TRP A 51 -7.58 2.59 -8.01
CA TRP A 51 -8.07 1.60 -7.07
C TRP A 51 -9.61 1.67 -6.97
N PRO A 52 -10.34 0.57 -7.23
CA PRO A 52 -11.79 0.61 -7.38
C PRO A 52 -12.55 0.76 -6.04
N GLU A 53 -11.95 0.35 -4.93
CA GLU A 53 -12.60 0.41 -3.61
C GLU A 53 -12.27 1.74 -2.92
N SER A 54 -13.25 2.39 -2.27
CA SER A 54 -12.92 3.57 -1.48
C SER A 54 -12.07 3.20 -0.26
N PRO A 55 -11.23 4.11 0.29
CA PRO A 55 -10.41 3.81 1.47
C PRO A 55 -11.19 3.30 2.70
N LYS A 56 -12.49 3.61 2.78
CA LYS A 56 -13.38 3.14 3.86
C LYS A 56 -13.82 1.68 3.69
N GLU A 57 -13.83 1.18 2.46
CA GLU A 57 -14.28 -0.17 2.10
C GLU A 57 -13.13 -1.17 2.09
N VAL A 58 -11.88 -0.68 1.98
CA VAL A 58 -10.67 -1.51 2.05
C VAL A 58 -10.60 -2.20 3.40
N ARG A 59 -11.04 -3.46 3.44
CA ARG A 59 -10.83 -4.31 4.60
C ARG A 59 -9.36 -4.68 4.67
N SER A 60 -8.68 -4.26 5.74
CA SER A 60 -7.38 -4.81 6.07
C SER A 60 -7.52 -6.33 6.18
N GLN A 61 -6.79 -7.07 5.33
CA GLN A 61 -6.81 -8.53 5.31
C GLN A 61 -6.06 -9.15 6.49
N SER A 62 -5.60 -8.35 7.45
CA SER A 62 -4.95 -8.87 8.66
C SER A 62 -5.97 -9.64 9.50
N ILE A 63 -5.97 -10.96 9.34
CA ILE A 63 -6.67 -11.90 10.23
C ILE A 63 -6.07 -11.81 11.64
N GLU A 64 -4.79 -11.46 11.73
CA GLU A 64 -4.05 -11.32 12.98
C GLU A 64 -4.21 -9.93 13.60
N THR A 65 -4.36 -9.90 14.92
CA THR A 65 -4.34 -8.64 15.68
C THR A 65 -2.91 -8.10 15.67
N PRO A 66 -2.68 -6.84 15.29
CA PRO A 66 -1.33 -6.29 15.28
C PRO A 66 -0.73 -6.28 16.70
N PRO A 67 0.61 -6.28 16.85
CA PRO A 67 1.25 -6.32 18.17
C PRO A 67 0.79 -5.21 19.13
N ILE A 68 0.49 -4.02 18.61
CA ILE A 68 -0.06 -2.92 19.43
C ILE A 68 -1.48 -3.22 19.92
N GLY A 69 -2.30 -3.91 19.10
CA GLY A 69 -3.65 -4.31 19.46
C GLY A 69 -3.63 -5.35 20.59
N SER A 70 -2.76 -6.36 20.50
CA SER A 70 -2.64 -7.37 21.56
C SER A 70 -2.06 -6.78 22.86
N TYR A 71 -1.14 -5.82 22.77
CA TYR A 71 -0.66 -5.07 23.94
C TYR A 71 -1.77 -4.27 24.63
N LEU A 72 -2.59 -3.55 23.87
CA LEU A 72 -3.68 -2.72 24.41
C LEU A 72 -4.82 -3.55 25.02
N GLN A 73 -5.08 -4.75 24.50
CA GLN A 73 -6.00 -5.68 25.15
C GLN A 73 -5.53 -6.05 26.57
N ARG A 74 -4.21 -6.17 26.77
CA ARG A 74 -3.61 -6.46 28.08
C ARG A 74 -3.44 -5.21 28.95
N ASN A 75 -3.32 -4.04 28.33
CA ASN A 75 -3.06 -2.75 28.98
C ASN A 75 -4.04 -1.67 28.45
N PRO A 76 -5.35 -1.77 28.78
CA PRO A 76 -6.36 -0.88 28.21
C PRO A 76 -6.15 0.59 28.55
N TRP A 77 -5.50 0.88 29.68
CA TRP A 77 -5.19 2.24 30.13
C TRP A 77 -4.10 2.96 29.32
N ASP A 78 -3.38 2.26 28.45
CA ASP A 78 -2.42 2.88 27.53
C ASP A 78 -3.04 3.35 26.21
N LEU A 79 -4.31 3.01 25.96
CA LEU A 79 -5.02 3.46 24.75
C LEU A 79 -5.05 4.99 24.60
N PRO A 80 -5.37 5.79 25.64
CA PRO A 80 -5.29 7.24 25.54
C PRO A 80 -3.88 7.71 25.17
N ARG A 81 -2.83 7.08 25.71
CA ARG A 81 -1.44 7.45 25.41
C ARG A 81 -1.11 7.25 23.93
N LEU A 82 -1.57 6.15 23.34
CA LEU A 82 -1.39 5.89 21.91
C LEU A 82 -2.11 6.93 21.05
N VAL A 83 -3.37 7.26 21.38
CA VAL A 83 -4.16 8.27 20.66
C VAL A 83 -3.47 9.64 20.71
N TYR A 84 -2.87 10.00 21.84
CA TYR A 84 -2.10 11.24 22.01
C TYR A 84 -0.62 11.13 21.57
N ARG A 85 -0.21 10.04 20.92
CA ARG A 85 1.17 9.77 20.46
C ARG A 85 2.23 9.91 21.57
N LYS A 86 1.89 9.62 22.82
CA LYS A 86 2.80 9.67 23.98
C LYS A 86 3.52 8.32 24.17
N VAL A 87 4.51 8.06 23.31
CA VAL A 87 5.37 6.88 23.40
C VAL A 87 6.38 7.04 24.55
N PRO A 88 6.50 6.09 25.49
CA PRO A 88 7.53 6.13 26.52
C PRO A 88 8.92 6.16 25.87
N GLN A 89 9.81 7.03 26.34
CA GLN A 89 11.22 6.99 25.94
C GLN A 89 11.92 5.85 26.71
N PRO A 90 12.78 5.05 26.07
CA PRO A 90 13.62 4.11 26.80
C PRO A 90 14.54 4.88 27.76
N SER A 91 14.64 4.38 29.00
CA SER A 91 15.52 4.90 30.06
C SER A 91 16.98 4.53 29.84
#